data_AF-A0A520JX54-F1
#
_entry.id   AF-A0A520JX54-F1
#
_cell.length_a   1.000
_cell.length_b   1.000
_cell.length_c   1.000
_cell.angle_alpha   90.00
_cell.angle_beta   90.00
_cell.angle_gamma   90.00
#
_symmetry.space_group_name_H-M   'P 1'
#
loop_
_entity.id
_entity.type
_entity.pdbx_description
1 polymer ?
#
loop_
_entity_poly.entity_id
_entity_poly.type
_entity_poly.pdbx_seq_one_letter_code
_entity_poly.pdbx_strand_id
1 'polypeptide(L)'
;MSEYNCSLIDIAPAIADLIGVPLPGADGVVRPVLSDLMRRCSRGGGGAKGVLIIVDSLGYLTYQRFKLSMPSLSVNGTVFRCEAVADHTTPAIASILSGCYPGTHGVLATADVLTSSIKSVLERAEECGVKSAVVIETDGAAAMKTKIELSRGVPDSRDIIAYDAAIRGHAIDLLEHKPVLMVLHFRAIDRYAHEGRSFKDLAFAAGSIDRHIAEICECLPDDTCVVVCGDHPIHGKRTEDDCGVALIILRAGDVG
;
A
#
# COMPACT_ATOMS: atom_id res chain seq x y z
N MET A 1 18.04 19.77 5.83
CA MET A 1 16.89 19.54 6.73
C MET A 1 15.86 18.80 5.90
N SER A 2 15.53 17.56 6.24
CA SER A 2 14.81 16.65 5.34
C SER A 2 13.39 17.16 5.04
N GLU A 3 13.09 17.27 3.75
CA GLU A 3 11.87 17.80 3.15
C GLU A 3 10.66 16.83 3.21
N TYR A 4 10.69 15.87 4.16
CA TYR A 4 9.75 14.76 4.29
C TYR A 4 9.02 14.82 5.63
N ASN A 5 7.68 14.78 5.60
CA ASN A 5 6.84 14.82 6.80
C ASN A 5 6.55 13.42 7.39
N CYS A 6 6.98 12.35 6.70
CA CYS A 6 6.82 10.95 7.11
C CYS A 6 7.76 10.04 6.28
N SER A 7 8.01 8.82 6.77
CA SER A 7 8.77 7.77 6.08
C SER A 7 7.91 6.52 5.89
N LEU A 8 8.21 5.67 4.90
CA LEU A 8 7.41 4.47 4.62
C LEU A 8 7.32 3.53 5.84
N ILE A 9 8.36 3.50 6.68
CA ILE A 9 8.36 2.72 7.92
C ILE A 9 7.38 3.25 8.99
N ASP A 10 6.88 4.48 8.85
CA ASP A 10 5.86 5.03 9.76
C ASP A 10 4.45 4.50 9.45
N ILE A 11 4.24 3.80 8.32
CA ILE A 11 2.93 3.30 7.89
C ILE A 11 2.45 2.14 8.77
N ALA A 12 3.26 1.09 8.95
CA ALA A 12 2.85 -0.05 9.78
C ALA A 12 2.52 0.33 11.24
N PRO A 13 3.32 1.17 11.93
CA PRO A 13 2.96 1.67 13.27
C PRO A 13 1.64 2.43 13.28
N ALA A 14 1.40 3.30 12.28
CA ALA A 14 0.14 4.05 12.19
C ALA A 14 -1.08 3.14 11.96
N ILE A 15 -0.95 2.12 11.11
CA ILE A 15 -2.00 1.11 10.90
C ILE A 15 -2.21 0.28 12.16
N ALA A 16 -1.14 -0.15 12.84
CA ALA A 16 -1.22 -0.92 14.07
C ALA A 16 -1.95 -0.13 15.18
N ASP A 17 -1.66 1.16 15.33
CA ASP A 17 -2.37 2.07 16.23
C ASP A 17 -3.85 2.24 15.87
N LEU A 18 -4.17 2.33 14.56
CA LEU A 18 -5.54 2.42 14.07
C LEU A 18 -6.37 1.20 14.49
N ILE A 19 -5.85 -0.01 14.29
CA ILE A 19 -6.57 -1.27 14.53
C ILE A 19 -6.39 -1.82 15.95
N GLY A 20 -5.62 -1.14 16.81
CA GLY A 20 -5.41 -1.52 18.20
C GLY A 20 -4.51 -2.75 18.41
N VAL A 21 -3.55 -2.98 17.51
CA VAL A 21 -2.62 -4.12 17.56
C VAL A 21 -1.22 -3.66 17.94
N PRO A 22 -0.49 -4.36 18.84
CA PRO A 22 0.90 -4.02 19.14
C PRO A 22 1.84 -4.40 17.99
N LEU A 23 2.74 -3.47 17.63
CA LEU A 23 3.80 -3.69 16.65
C LEU A 23 5.19 -3.44 17.29
N PRO A 24 5.65 -4.34 18.19
CA PRO A 24 6.94 -4.15 18.85
C PRO A 24 8.10 -4.36 17.89
N GLY A 25 9.15 -3.56 18.03
CA GLY A 25 10.39 -3.68 17.25
C GLY A 25 10.37 -2.95 15.90
N ALA A 26 9.32 -2.18 15.59
CA ALA A 26 9.34 -1.26 14.47
C ALA A 26 10.38 -0.15 14.68
N ASP A 27 11.08 0.23 13.60
CA ASP A 27 11.98 1.39 13.57
C ASP A 27 11.20 2.69 13.39
N GLY A 28 10.09 2.62 12.66
CA GLY A 28 9.18 3.74 12.42
C GLY A 28 8.34 4.08 13.65
N VAL A 29 7.68 5.23 13.60
CA VAL A 29 6.89 5.75 14.72
C VAL A 29 5.49 6.13 14.28
N VAL A 30 4.54 6.10 15.23
CA VAL A 30 3.21 6.66 15.02
C VAL A 30 3.34 8.18 14.90
N ARG A 31 3.28 8.69 13.67
CA ARG A 31 3.27 10.14 13.41
C ARG A 31 1.89 10.69 13.79
N PRO A 32 1.79 11.71 14.67
CA PRO A 32 0.50 12.27 15.09
C PRO A 32 -0.38 12.68 13.90
N VAL A 33 0.21 13.31 12.88
CA VAL A 33 -0.53 13.74 11.68
C VAL A 33 -1.17 12.58 10.91
N LEU A 34 -0.50 11.42 10.84
CA LEU A 34 -1.03 10.23 10.16
C LEU A 34 -2.11 9.58 11.03
N SER A 35 -1.82 9.36 12.31
CA SER A 35 -2.77 8.77 13.27
C SER A 35 -4.08 9.58 13.35
N ASP A 36 -3.99 10.90 13.51
CA ASP A 36 -5.17 11.77 13.62
C ASP A 36 -6.02 11.77 12.34
N LEU A 37 -5.39 11.63 11.18
CA LEU A 37 -6.09 11.55 9.90
C LEU A 37 -6.75 10.18 9.73
N MET A 38 -6.02 9.08 9.94
CA MET A 38 -6.57 7.72 9.85
C MET A 38 -7.73 7.51 10.81
N ARG A 39 -7.60 7.98 12.06
CA ARG A 39 -8.68 7.93 13.06
C ARG A 39 -9.89 8.76 12.66
N ARG A 40 -9.72 9.86 11.91
CA ARG A 40 -10.83 10.67 11.36
C ARG A 40 -11.58 9.94 10.25
N CYS A 41 -10.86 9.25 9.37
CA CYS A 41 -11.46 8.41 8.33
C CYS A 41 -12.27 7.25 8.92
N SER A 42 -11.86 6.73 10.08
CA SER A 42 -12.49 5.58 10.74
C SER A 42 -13.49 5.87 11.87
N ARG A 43 -14.12 7.05 11.88
CA ARG A 43 -15.09 7.45 12.94
C ARG A 43 -16.49 6.85 12.80
N GLY A 44 -16.59 5.53 12.64
CA GLY A 44 -17.88 4.81 12.70
C GLY A 44 -17.99 3.87 13.90
N GLY A 45 -19.22 3.48 14.24
CA GLY A 45 -19.50 2.63 15.41
C GLY A 45 -19.06 1.16 15.27
N GLY A 46 -18.48 0.77 14.12
CA GLY A 46 -18.12 -0.60 13.77
C GLY A 46 -16.67 -1.02 14.08
N GLY A 47 -15.89 -0.17 14.76
CA GLY A 47 -14.46 -0.38 14.96
C GLY A 47 -13.63 0.06 13.75
N ALA A 48 -12.38 0.48 13.99
CA ALA A 48 -11.53 1.02 12.94
C ALA A 48 -11.09 -0.06 11.94
N LYS A 49 -11.17 0.25 10.65
CA LYS A 49 -10.77 -0.63 9.55
C LYS A 49 -9.80 0.09 8.62
N GLY A 50 -8.83 -0.64 8.10
CA GLY A 50 -7.79 -0.13 7.22
C GLY A 50 -7.69 -0.93 5.93
N VAL A 51 -7.56 -0.22 4.81
CA VAL A 51 -7.07 -0.80 3.55
C VAL A 51 -5.80 -0.08 3.16
N LEU A 52 -4.71 -0.83 3.03
CA LEU A 52 -3.43 -0.33 2.54
C LEU A 52 -3.23 -0.79 1.10
N ILE A 53 -3.12 0.16 0.17
CA ILE A 53 -2.92 -0.07 -1.25
C ILE A 53 -1.53 0.41 -1.61
N ILE A 54 -0.67 -0.52 -2.00
CA ILE A 54 0.68 -0.24 -2.47
C ILE A 54 0.64 -0.18 -4.00
N VAL A 55 1.18 0.89 -4.57
CA VAL A 55 1.27 1.09 -6.01
C VAL A 55 2.73 1.14 -6.42
N ASP A 56 3.17 0.09 -7.12
CA ASP A 56 4.55 -0.10 -7.59
C ASP A 56 5.03 1.13 -8.39
N SER A 57 6.17 1.69 -8.00
CA SER A 57 6.78 2.87 -8.59
C SER A 57 5.99 4.20 -8.50
N LEU A 58 5.01 4.34 -7.59
CA LEU A 58 4.27 5.61 -7.39
C LEU A 58 5.08 6.66 -6.60
N GLY A 59 6.11 7.21 -7.26
CA GLY A 59 6.87 8.37 -6.79
C GLY A 59 5.99 9.61 -6.57
N TYR A 60 6.38 10.49 -5.64
CA TYR A 60 5.60 11.71 -5.35
C TYR A 60 5.50 12.63 -6.57
N LEU A 61 6.59 12.82 -7.29
CA LEU A 61 6.60 13.64 -8.51
C LEU A 61 5.81 12.97 -9.65
N THR A 62 5.88 11.65 -9.76
CA THR A 62 5.06 10.84 -10.67
C THR A 62 3.58 11.06 -10.40
N TYR A 63 3.16 10.96 -9.14
CA TYR A 63 1.78 11.25 -8.73
C TYR A 63 1.38 12.69 -9.08
N GLN A 64 2.22 13.69 -8.79
CA GLN A 64 1.91 15.10 -9.12
C GLN A 64 1.66 15.31 -10.62
N ARG A 65 2.39 14.60 -11.49
CA ARG A 65 2.21 14.65 -12.94
C ARG A 65 0.92 13.96 -13.40
N PHE A 66 0.49 12.92 -12.70
CA PHE A 66 -0.68 12.11 -13.07
C PHE A 66 -1.94 12.39 -12.25
N LYS A 67 -1.93 13.36 -11.32
CA LYS A 67 -3.08 13.69 -10.48
C LYS A 67 -4.40 13.88 -11.25
N LEU A 68 -4.33 14.46 -12.46
CA LEU A 68 -5.52 14.66 -13.31
C LEU A 68 -6.07 13.35 -13.89
N SER A 69 -5.21 12.34 -14.02
CA SER A 69 -5.60 10.98 -14.40
C SER A 69 -6.03 10.14 -13.19
N MET A 70 -5.80 10.62 -11.96
CA MET A 70 -6.16 9.95 -10.70
C MET A 70 -7.14 10.81 -9.86
N PRO A 71 -8.35 11.12 -10.38
CA PRO A 71 -9.30 11.99 -9.70
C PRO A 71 -9.77 11.45 -8.34
N SER A 72 -9.97 10.14 -8.20
CA SER A 72 -10.46 9.57 -6.94
C SER A 72 -9.47 9.78 -5.80
N LEU A 73 -8.17 9.68 -6.07
CA LEU A 73 -7.12 10.00 -5.09
C LEU A 73 -6.89 11.50 -4.93
N SER A 74 -6.89 12.27 -6.02
CA SER A 74 -6.46 13.68 -5.98
C SER A 74 -7.51 14.65 -5.45
N VAL A 75 -8.80 14.32 -5.56
CA VAL A 75 -9.89 15.15 -5.05
C VAL A 75 -10.19 14.83 -3.58
N ASN A 76 -10.14 13.54 -3.22
CA ASN A 76 -10.63 13.08 -1.91
C ASN A 76 -9.51 12.76 -0.92
N GLY A 77 -8.28 12.62 -1.40
CA GLY A 77 -7.13 12.24 -0.59
C GLY A 77 -6.33 13.41 -0.02
N THR A 78 -5.87 13.26 1.21
CA THR A 78 -4.80 14.09 1.76
C THR A 78 -3.45 13.49 1.36
N VAL A 79 -2.64 14.26 0.64
CA VAL A 79 -1.38 13.79 0.04
C VAL A 79 -0.17 14.25 0.88
N PHE A 80 0.75 13.33 1.14
CA PHE A 80 2.04 13.56 1.77
C PHE A 80 3.16 13.13 0.82
N ARG A 81 4.29 13.83 0.88
CA ARG A 81 5.56 13.33 0.35
C ARG A 81 6.22 12.48 1.44
N CYS A 82 6.37 11.19 1.16
CA CYS A 82 6.88 10.21 2.09
C CYS A 82 8.29 9.76 1.65
N GLU A 83 9.22 9.60 2.59
CA GLU A 83 10.56 9.10 2.29
C GLU A 83 10.50 7.61 1.90
N ALA A 84 11.03 7.28 0.73
CA ALA A 84 11.26 5.88 0.34
C ALA A 84 12.48 5.32 1.09
N VAL A 85 12.38 4.08 1.56
CA VAL A 85 13.42 3.44 2.39
C VAL A 85 14.18 2.33 1.67
N ALA A 86 13.75 2.00 0.45
CA ALA A 86 14.40 1.09 -0.47
C ALA A 86 14.14 1.54 -1.91
N ASP A 87 14.93 1.02 -2.84
CA ASP A 87 14.81 1.24 -4.28
C ASP A 87 14.40 -0.03 -5.03
N HIS A 88 13.79 -0.99 -4.34
CA HIS A 88 13.22 -2.20 -4.93
C HIS A 88 11.94 -2.59 -4.20
N THR A 89 10.98 -3.14 -4.94
CA THR A 89 9.64 -3.50 -4.48
C THR A 89 9.63 -4.36 -3.21
N THR A 90 10.35 -5.50 -3.22
CA THR A 90 10.31 -6.44 -2.09
C THR A 90 10.80 -5.85 -0.75
N PRO A 91 12.00 -5.25 -0.65
CA PRO A 91 12.42 -4.62 0.60
C PRO A 91 11.55 -3.42 0.97
N ALA A 92 11.03 -2.65 -0.01
CA ALA A 92 10.13 -1.53 0.27
C ALA A 92 8.80 -2.00 0.88
N ILE A 93 8.14 -2.99 0.28
CA ILE A 93 6.91 -3.58 0.81
C ILE A 93 7.15 -4.19 2.19
N ALA A 94 8.24 -4.92 2.38
CA ALA A 94 8.59 -5.46 3.70
C ALA A 94 8.76 -4.35 4.75
N SER A 95 9.38 -3.22 4.38
CA SER A 95 9.50 -2.06 5.26
C SER A 95 8.15 -1.40 5.56
N ILE A 96 7.30 -1.22 4.54
CA ILE A 96 5.94 -0.68 4.69
C ILE A 96 5.11 -1.53 5.66
N LEU A 97 5.23 -2.85 5.57
CA LEU A 97 4.41 -3.79 6.33
C LEU A 97 4.96 -4.08 7.73
N SER A 98 6.28 -4.01 7.94
CA SER A 98 6.89 -4.25 9.26
C SER A 98 7.11 -2.97 10.06
N GLY A 99 7.21 -1.82 9.40
CA GLY A 99 7.67 -0.58 10.02
C GLY A 99 9.16 -0.58 10.34
N CYS A 100 9.94 -1.47 9.74
CA CYS A 100 11.39 -1.59 9.93
C CYS A 100 12.14 -1.20 8.66
N TYR A 101 13.40 -0.77 8.78
CA TYR A 101 14.28 -0.60 7.62
C TYR A 101 14.71 -1.97 7.04
N PRO A 102 15.17 -2.01 5.77
CA PRO A 102 15.70 -3.24 5.15
C PRO A 102 16.79 -3.93 5.97
N GLY A 103 17.67 -3.16 6.61
CA GLY A 103 18.72 -3.71 7.49
C GLY A 103 18.19 -4.38 8.76
N THR A 104 17.00 -3.97 9.23
CA THR A 104 16.39 -4.50 10.45
C THR A 104 15.53 -5.74 10.15
N HIS A 105 14.70 -5.71 9.11
CA HIS A 105 13.85 -6.85 8.77
C HIS A 105 14.53 -7.92 7.91
N GLY A 106 15.64 -7.58 7.23
CA GLY A 106 16.46 -8.53 6.47
C GLY A 106 15.78 -9.19 5.27
N VAL A 107 14.71 -8.58 4.75
CA VAL A 107 13.96 -9.10 3.58
C VAL A 107 14.42 -8.33 2.35
N LEU A 108 15.21 -8.97 1.49
CA LEU A 108 15.75 -8.36 0.27
C LEU A 108 15.16 -9.01 -0.99
N ALA A 109 14.65 -10.24 -0.87
CA ALA A 109 13.94 -10.97 -1.91
C ALA A 109 12.73 -11.73 -1.32
N THR A 110 11.82 -12.19 -2.18
CA THR A 110 10.58 -12.86 -1.76
C THR A 110 10.83 -14.11 -0.89
N ALA A 111 11.93 -14.83 -1.15
CA ALA A 111 12.31 -16.00 -0.36
C ALA A 111 12.59 -15.66 1.12
N ASP A 112 13.07 -14.45 1.41
CA ASP A 112 13.44 -14.03 2.76
C ASP A 112 12.21 -13.79 3.66
N VAL A 113 11.03 -13.56 3.06
CA VAL A 113 9.75 -13.37 3.79
C VAL A 113 9.41 -14.58 4.66
N LEU A 114 9.79 -15.78 4.21
CA LEU A 114 9.57 -17.03 4.92
C LEU A 114 10.49 -17.20 6.14
N THR A 115 11.68 -16.58 6.10
CA THR A 115 12.72 -16.76 7.11
C THR A 115 12.90 -15.57 8.04
N SER A 116 12.37 -14.40 7.69
CA SER A 116 12.47 -13.21 8.54
C SER A 116 11.77 -13.43 9.87
N SER A 117 12.47 -13.07 10.95
CA SER A 117 11.94 -13.06 12.32
C SER A 117 11.07 -11.84 12.62
N ILE A 118 11.11 -10.82 11.76
CA ILE A 118 10.28 -9.63 11.89
C ILE A 118 8.92 -9.90 11.27
N LYS A 119 7.87 -9.67 12.06
CA LYS A 119 6.48 -9.86 11.65
C LYS A 119 5.93 -8.56 11.08
N SER A 120 5.22 -8.67 9.97
CA SER A 120 4.39 -7.60 9.44
C SER A 120 3.21 -7.28 10.36
N VAL A 121 2.60 -6.11 10.14
CA VAL A 121 1.37 -5.68 10.81
C VAL A 121 0.20 -6.64 10.56
N LEU A 122 0.15 -7.28 9.39
CA LEU A 122 -0.86 -8.31 9.07
C LEU A 122 -0.67 -9.56 9.95
N GLU A 123 0.57 -10.04 10.08
CA GLU A 123 0.88 -11.18 10.95
C GLU A 123 0.57 -10.88 12.41
N ARG A 124 0.91 -9.67 12.88
CA ARG A 124 0.57 -9.22 14.24
C ARG A 124 -0.92 -9.12 14.47
N ALA A 125 -1.67 -8.66 13.46
CA ALA A 125 -3.12 -8.60 13.53
C ALA A 125 -3.71 -10.01 13.69
N GLU A 126 -3.30 -10.98 12.87
CA GLU A 126 -3.74 -12.38 12.98
C GLU A 126 -3.42 -12.98 14.37
N GLU A 127 -2.22 -12.73 14.91
CA GLU A 127 -1.84 -13.18 16.27
C GLU A 127 -2.72 -12.57 17.39
N CYS A 128 -3.28 -11.39 17.15
CA CYS A 128 -4.20 -10.72 18.07
C CYS A 128 -5.68 -11.05 17.79
N GLY A 129 -5.97 -11.98 16.87
CA GLY A 129 -7.34 -12.33 16.47
C GLY A 129 -8.01 -11.26 15.60
N VAL A 130 -7.23 -10.33 15.03
CA VAL A 130 -7.69 -9.31 14.09
C VAL A 130 -7.53 -9.84 12.67
N LYS A 131 -8.66 -10.18 12.05
CA LYS A 131 -8.71 -10.77 10.72
C LYS A 131 -8.11 -9.84 9.67
N SER A 132 -7.17 -10.37 8.90
CA SER A 132 -6.44 -9.65 7.87
C SER A 132 -6.55 -10.33 6.51
N ALA A 133 -6.36 -9.57 5.45
CA ALA A 133 -6.36 -10.06 4.07
C ALA A 133 -5.22 -9.45 3.26
N VAL A 134 -4.73 -10.19 2.27
CA VAL A 134 -3.69 -9.71 1.36
C VAL A 134 -3.93 -10.20 -0.07
N VAL A 135 -3.81 -9.30 -1.04
CA VAL A 135 -3.91 -9.60 -2.47
C VAL A 135 -2.71 -9.00 -3.20
N ILE A 136 -1.78 -9.86 -3.58
CA ILE A 136 -0.50 -9.48 -4.21
C ILE A 136 -0.12 -10.51 -5.28
N GLU A 137 1.11 -10.46 -5.81
CA GLU A 137 1.60 -11.47 -6.75
C GLU A 137 1.67 -12.86 -6.11
N THR A 138 1.58 -13.91 -6.93
CA THR A 138 1.45 -15.30 -6.46
C THR A 138 2.53 -15.73 -5.48
N ASP A 139 3.79 -15.39 -5.75
CA ASP A 139 4.90 -15.84 -4.91
C ASP A 139 4.93 -15.13 -3.55
N GLY A 140 4.66 -13.82 -3.52
CA GLY A 140 4.50 -13.08 -2.26
C GLY A 140 3.31 -13.58 -1.45
N ALA A 141 2.17 -13.83 -2.11
CA ALA A 141 0.98 -14.37 -1.45
C ALA A 141 1.27 -15.76 -0.88
N ALA A 142 1.96 -16.64 -1.61
CA ALA A 142 2.36 -17.94 -1.12
C ALA A 142 3.29 -17.84 0.10
N ALA A 143 4.21 -16.88 0.12
CA ALA A 143 5.09 -16.62 1.26
C ALA A 143 4.32 -16.14 2.51
N MET A 144 3.23 -15.39 2.32
CA MET A 144 2.39 -14.89 3.41
C MET A 144 1.30 -15.87 3.86
N LYS A 145 0.91 -16.84 3.03
CA LYS A 145 -0.19 -17.78 3.30
C LYS A 145 0.03 -18.65 4.54
N THR A 146 1.28 -18.89 4.93
CA THR A 146 1.60 -19.61 6.18
C THR A 146 1.26 -18.81 7.43
N LYS A 147 0.99 -17.51 7.27
CA LYS A 147 0.82 -16.55 8.37
C LYS A 147 -0.51 -15.77 8.31
N ILE A 148 -1.13 -15.68 7.12
CA ILE A 148 -2.38 -14.95 6.87
C ILE A 148 -3.33 -15.86 6.11
N GLU A 149 -4.49 -16.17 6.68
CA GLU A 149 -5.46 -17.11 6.08
C GLU A 149 -6.02 -16.59 4.76
N LEU A 150 -6.40 -15.31 4.71
CA LEU A 150 -7.00 -14.67 3.54
C LEU A 150 -5.93 -14.08 2.61
N SER A 151 -5.05 -14.94 2.11
CA SER A 151 -4.03 -14.59 1.14
C SER A 151 -4.42 -15.05 -0.27
N ARG A 152 -4.44 -14.11 -1.22
CA ARG A 152 -4.72 -14.35 -2.64
C ARG A 152 -3.56 -13.87 -3.50
N GLY A 153 -3.12 -14.75 -4.39
CA GLY A 153 -2.06 -14.49 -5.35
C GLY A 153 -2.62 -14.29 -6.75
N VAL A 154 -2.15 -13.25 -7.44
CA VAL A 154 -2.39 -13.06 -8.89
C VAL A 154 -1.14 -13.52 -9.64
N PRO A 155 -1.25 -14.44 -10.63
CA PRO A 155 -0.10 -14.86 -11.43
C PRO A 155 0.50 -13.69 -12.22
N ASP A 156 1.82 -13.68 -12.38
CA ASP A 156 2.46 -12.66 -13.22
C ASP A 156 1.93 -12.75 -14.67
N SER A 157 1.74 -11.60 -15.29
CA SER A 157 1.11 -11.47 -16.60
C SER A 157 1.83 -10.42 -17.44
N ARG A 158 1.88 -10.65 -18.75
CA ARG A 158 2.30 -9.61 -19.72
C ARG A 158 1.23 -8.52 -19.87
N ASP A 159 -0.03 -8.86 -19.65
CA ASP A 159 -1.11 -7.90 -19.58
C ASP A 159 -1.23 -7.41 -18.13
N ILE A 160 -0.50 -6.32 -17.83
CA ILE A 160 -0.45 -5.76 -16.48
C ILE A 160 -1.76 -5.06 -16.07
N ILE A 161 -2.57 -4.64 -17.04
CA ILE A 161 -3.89 -4.06 -16.76
C ILE A 161 -4.85 -5.17 -16.34
N ALA A 162 -4.81 -6.32 -17.00
CA ALA A 162 -5.56 -7.50 -16.56
C ALA A 162 -5.08 -8.02 -15.19
N TYR A 163 -3.78 -7.93 -14.90
CA TYR A 163 -3.22 -8.24 -13.58
C TYR A 163 -3.84 -7.34 -12.50
N ASP A 164 -3.79 -6.02 -12.67
CA ASP A 164 -4.36 -5.07 -11.70
C ASP A 164 -5.89 -5.24 -11.57
N ALA A 165 -6.59 -5.53 -12.67
CA ALA A 165 -8.01 -5.85 -12.63
C ALA A 165 -8.34 -7.12 -11.82
N ALA A 166 -7.43 -8.11 -11.81
CA ALA A 166 -7.56 -9.31 -10.99
C ALA A 166 -7.25 -9.04 -9.51
N ILE A 167 -6.27 -8.18 -9.20
CA ILE A 167 -6.03 -7.69 -7.83
C ILE A 167 -7.31 -7.07 -7.27
N ARG A 168 -7.94 -6.17 -8.04
CA ARG A 168 -9.23 -5.56 -7.66
C ARG A 168 -10.33 -6.62 -7.47
N GLY A 169 -10.49 -7.55 -8.41
CA GLY A 169 -11.49 -8.61 -8.31
C GLY A 169 -11.36 -9.42 -7.02
N HIS A 170 -10.16 -9.89 -6.71
CA HIS A 170 -9.89 -10.63 -5.48
C HIS A 170 -10.02 -9.77 -4.22
N ALA A 171 -9.69 -8.48 -4.28
CA ALA A 171 -9.92 -7.56 -3.17
C ALA A 171 -11.41 -7.52 -2.81
N ILE A 172 -12.26 -7.30 -3.81
CA ILE A 172 -13.72 -7.27 -3.65
C ILE A 172 -14.25 -8.61 -3.13
N ASP A 173 -13.82 -9.73 -3.69
CA ASP A 173 -14.22 -11.07 -3.21
C ASP A 173 -13.87 -11.28 -1.72
N LEU A 174 -12.69 -10.82 -1.29
CA LEU A 174 -12.26 -10.98 0.10
C LEU A 174 -13.00 -10.07 1.09
N LEU A 175 -13.70 -9.02 0.62
CA LEU A 175 -14.52 -8.17 1.50
C LEU A 175 -15.69 -8.93 2.13
N GLU A 176 -16.18 -10.01 1.50
CA GLU A 176 -17.21 -10.88 2.08
C GLU A 176 -16.78 -11.50 3.42
N HIS A 177 -15.47 -11.69 3.62
CA HIS A 177 -14.90 -12.22 4.85
C HIS A 177 -14.72 -11.16 5.95
N LYS A 178 -15.01 -9.89 5.65
CA LYS A 178 -14.94 -8.73 6.54
C LYS A 178 -13.59 -8.58 7.25
N PRO A 179 -12.46 -8.53 6.52
CA PRO A 179 -11.17 -8.24 7.12
C PRO A 179 -11.16 -6.85 7.77
N VAL A 180 -10.46 -6.70 8.89
CA VAL A 180 -10.22 -5.41 9.54
C VAL A 180 -9.07 -4.67 8.86
N LEU A 181 -8.07 -5.42 8.39
CA LEU A 181 -6.95 -4.91 7.62
C LEU A 181 -6.83 -5.65 6.28
N MET A 182 -6.76 -4.92 5.17
CA MET A 182 -6.47 -5.50 3.85
C MET A 182 -5.27 -4.81 3.22
N VAL A 183 -4.38 -5.59 2.60
CA VAL A 183 -3.24 -5.08 1.82
C VAL A 183 -3.36 -5.48 0.35
N LEU A 184 -3.17 -4.53 -0.55
CA LEU A 184 -3.23 -4.71 -2.00
C LEU A 184 -1.95 -4.21 -2.66
N HIS A 185 -1.55 -4.82 -3.79
CA HIS A 185 -0.39 -4.38 -4.56
C HIS A 185 -0.71 -4.29 -6.07
N PHE A 186 -0.70 -3.07 -6.62
CA PHE A 186 -0.89 -2.79 -8.05
C PHE A 186 0.44 -2.45 -8.73
N ARG A 187 0.61 -2.84 -10.00
CA ARG A 187 1.92 -2.86 -10.68
C ARG A 187 1.97 -2.17 -12.05
N ALA A 188 0.84 -1.66 -12.57
CA ALA A 188 0.81 -1.16 -13.94
C ALA A 188 1.74 0.03 -14.22
N ILE A 189 1.92 0.96 -13.27
CA ILE A 189 2.82 2.12 -13.44
C ILE A 189 4.27 1.66 -13.62
N ASP A 190 4.77 0.84 -12.70
CA ASP A 190 6.12 0.29 -12.74
C ASP A 190 6.39 -0.48 -14.04
N ARG A 191 5.48 -1.41 -14.38
CA ARG A 191 5.65 -2.26 -15.58
C ARG A 191 5.73 -1.44 -16.85
N TYR A 192 4.85 -0.44 -17.00
CA TYR A 192 4.88 0.43 -18.18
C TYR A 192 6.13 1.30 -18.22
N ALA A 193 6.64 1.73 -17.07
CA ALA A 193 7.89 2.48 -17.00
C ALA A 193 9.08 1.61 -17.42
N HIS A 194 9.17 0.38 -16.92
CA HIS A 194 10.20 -0.60 -17.31
C HIS A 194 10.19 -0.94 -18.80
N GLU A 195 9.00 -1.00 -19.40
CA GLU A 195 8.83 -1.23 -20.84
C GLU A 195 9.16 0.01 -21.69
N GLY A 196 9.49 1.15 -21.08
CA GLY A 196 9.79 2.39 -21.79
C GLY A 196 8.58 2.97 -22.52
N ARG A 197 7.36 2.73 -22.00
CA ARG A 197 6.11 3.22 -22.58
C ARG A 197 6.03 4.75 -22.55
N SER A 198 5.14 5.30 -23.36
CA SER A 198 5.00 6.75 -23.46
C SER A 198 4.40 7.35 -22.17
N PHE A 199 4.57 8.66 -21.99
CA PHE A 199 3.91 9.39 -20.89
C PHE A 199 2.38 9.21 -20.90
N LYS A 200 1.77 9.12 -22.10
CA LYS A 200 0.33 8.87 -22.24
C LYS A 200 -0.06 7.49 -21.73
N ASP A 201 0.78 6.48 -21.98
CA ASP A 201 0.54 5.12 -21.50
C ASP A 201 0.69 5.04 -19.98
N LEU A 202 1.68 5.72 -19.41
CA LEU A 202 1.84 5.84 -17.95
C LEU A 202 0.65 6.55 -17.29
N ALA A 203 0.16 7.64 -17.89
CA ALA A 203 -1.04 8.33 -17.42
C ALA A 203 -2.28 7.42 -17.51
N PHE A 204 -2.38 6.59 -18.56
CA PHE A 204 -3.42 5.58 -18.68
C PHE A 204 -3.32 4.50 -17.59
N ALA A 205 -2.12 4.00 -17.29
CA ALA A 205 -1.91 3.05 -16.19
C ALA A 205 -2.31 3.65 -14.84
N ALA A 206 -1.90 4.90 -14.56
CA ALA A 206 -2.27 5.60 -13.33
C ALA A 206 -3.80 5.75 -13.20
N GLY A 207 -4.48 6.12 -14.29
CA GLY A 207 -5.95 6.21 -14.29
C GLY A 207 -6.68 4.86 -14.24
N SER A 208 -6.06 3.78 -14.70
CA SER A 208 -6.60 2.43 -14.49
C SER A 208 -6.55 2.03 -13.01
N ILE A 209 -5.42 2.28 -12.35
CA ILE A 209 -5.26 2.03 -10.91
C ILE A 209 -6.23 2.88 -10.08
N ASP A 210 -6.36 4.18 -10.39
CA ASP A 210 -7.31 5.06 -9.70
C ASP A 210 -8.76 4.54 -9.80
N ARG A 211 -9.17 4.06 -10.98
CA ARG A 211 -10.49 3.42 -11.17
C ARG A 211 -10.64 2.15 -10.33
N HIS A 212 -9.62 1.30 -10.29
CA HIS A 212 -9.66 0.10 -9.45
C HIS A 212 -9.77 0.44 -7.96
N ILE A 213 -9.06 1.47 -7.50
CA ILE A 213 -9.17 1.96 -6.12
C ILE A 213 -10.57 2.49 -5.85
N ALA A 214 -11.16 3.25 -6.77
CA ALA A 214 -12.53 3.75 -6.64
C ALA A 214 -13.55 2.62 -6.52
N GLU A 215 -13.49 1.62 -7.42
CA GLU A 215 -14.37 0.46 -7.42
C GLU A 215 -14.24 -0.38 -6.12
N ILE A 216 -13.03 -0.45 -5.54
CA ILE A 216 -12.83 -1.07 -4.22
C ILE A 216 -13.48 -0.21 -3.12
N CYS A 217 -13.29 1.11 -3.14
CA CYS A 217 -13.87 2.02 -2.15
C CYS A 217 -15.40 1.97 -2.14
N GLU A 218 -16.04 1.85 -3.30
CA GLU A 218 -17.50 1.67 -3.43
C GLU A 218 -18.02 0.40 -2.74
N CYS A 219 -17.17 -0.61 -2.56
CA CYS A 219 -17.50 -1.87 -1.89
C CYS A 219 -17.15 -1.87 -0.39
N LEU A 220 -16.44 -0.84 0.10
CA LEU A 220 -16.03 -0.73 1.50
C LEU A 220 -17.11 -0.03 2.33
N PRO A 221 -17.19 -0.32 3.64
CA PRO A 221 -17.92 0.54 4.57
C PRO A 221 -17.39 1.97 4.52
N ASP A 222 -18.28 2.96 4.53
CA ASP A 222 -17.94 4.39 4.43
C ASP A 222 -16.90 4.83 5.47
N ASP A 223 -16.87 4.20 6.65
CA ASP A 223 -15.91 4.47 7.75
C ASP A 223 -14.58 3.70 7.62
N THR A 224 -14.25 3.18 6.44
CA THR A 224 -12.95 2.54 6.21
C THR A 224 -11.88 3.58 5.88
N CYS A 225 -10.74 3.53 6.58
CA CYS A 225 -9.58 4.32 6.23
C CYS A 225 -8.82 3.64 5.09
N VAL A 226 -8.63 4.35 3.98
CA VAL A 226 -7.85 3.87 2.84
C VAL A 226 -6.55 4.64 2.77
N VAL A 227 -5.44 3.90 2.78
CA VAL A 227 -4.07 4.41 2.71
C VAL A 227 -3.49 3.92 1.39
N VAL A 228 -3.11 4.83 0.51
CA VAL A 228 -2.46 4.51 -0.76
C VAL A 228 -1.03 5.03 -0.73
N CYS A 229 -0.04 4.18 -1.00
CA CYS A 229 1.35 4.62 -1.07
C CYS A 229 2.09 4.03 -2.27
N GLY A 230 3.11 4.74 -2.73
CA GLY A 230 4.19 4.14 -3.51
C GLY A 230 5.15 3.37 -2.62
N ASP A 231 5.85 2.40 -3.19
CA ASP A 231 6.92 1.64 -2.56
C ASP A 231 8.31 2.22 -2.85
N HIS A 232 8.55 2.58 -4.11
CA HIS A 232 9.69 3.37 -4.57
C HIS A 232 9.26 4.31 -5.72
N PRO A 233 10.11 5.26 -6.12
CA PRO A 233 9.92 6.01 -7.37
C PRO A 233 10.28 5.16 -8.59
N ILE A 234 9.76 5.53 -9.78
CA ILE A 234 10.17 4.95 -11.07
C ILE A 234 11.70 5.03 -11.21
N HIS A 235 12.35 3.95 -11.66
CA HIS A 235 13.77 3.92 -12.02
C HIS A 235 14.11 4.77 -13.27
N GLY A 236 13.90 6.08 -13.19
CA GLY A 236 14.41 7.09 -14.12
C GLY A 236 15.54 7.87 -13.46
N LYS A 237 16.41 8.53 -14.26
CA LYS A 237 17.59 9.29 -13.80
C LYS A 237 17.33 9.97 -12.45
N ARG A 238 17.82 9.35 -11.36
CA ARG A 238 17.74 9.88 -9.99
C ARG A 238 18.23 11.33 -10.01
N THR A 239 17.31 12.28 -9.99
CA THR A 239 17.61 13.62 -9.51
C THR A 239 17.48 13.57 -8.00
N GLU A 240 18.33 14.29 -7.27
CA GLU A 240 18.32 14.31 -5.79
C GLU A 240 16.92 14.64 -5.20
N ASP A 241 16.03 15.23 -6.01
CA ASP A 241 14.65 15.57 -5.69
C ASP A 241 13.63 14.42 -5.85
N ASP A 242 13.98 13.26 -6.41
CA ASP A 242 13.03 12.16 -6.70
C ASP A 242 13.27 10.92 -5.82
N CYS A 243 13.44 11.15 -4.51
CA CYS A 243 13.61 10.09 -3.50
C CYS A 243 12.36 9.85 -2.65
N GLY A 244 11.25 10.53 -2.98
CA GLY A 244 10.01 10.46 -2.24
C GLY A 244 8.90 9.75 -3.01
N VAL A 245 8.05 9.04 -2.29
CA VAL A 245 6.82 8.42 -2.81
C VAL A 245 5.59 9.18 -2.36
N ALA A 246 4.50 9.02 -3.09
CA ALA A 246 3.21 9.53 -2.65
C ALA A 246 2.70 8.67 -1.49
N LEU A 247 2.19 9.31 -0.44
CA LEU A 247 1.34 8.69 0.57
C LEU A 247 0.03 9.47 0.62
N ILE A 248 -1.08 8.79 0.44
CA ILE A 248 -2.40 9.40 0.29
C ILE A 248 -3.33 8.71 1.28
N ILE A 249 -4.02 9.49 2.10
CA ILE A 249 -4.99 8.97 3.05
C ILE A 249 -6.36 9.57 2.71
N LEU A 250 -7.35 8.72 2.56
CA LEU A 250 -8.73 9.09 2.28
C LEU A 250 -9.69 8.18 3.05
N ARG A 251 -10.95 8.59 3.12
CA ARG A 251 -12.05 7.79 3.64
C ARG A 251 -12.78 7.15 2.46
N ALA A 252 -13.14 5.87 2.57
CA ALA A 252 -13.81 5.14 1.49
C ALA A 252 -15.10 5.84 1.01
N GLY A 253 -15.93 6.32 1.94
CA GLY A 253 -17.19 7.01 1.62
C GLY A 253 -17.04 8.36 0.93
N ASP A 254 -15.82 8.90 0.82
CA ASP A 254 -15.57 10.17 0.11
C ASP A 254 -15.33 9.95 -1.39
N VAL A 255 -15.27 8.70 -1.87
CA VAL A 255 -14.91 8.34 -3.27
C VAL A 255 -16.12 8.15 -4.20
N GLY A 256 -17.35 8.45 -3.73
CA GLY A 256 -18.61 8.28 -4.48
C GLY A 256 -19.18 9.54 -5.13
#